data_AF-A0A924WJV9-F1
#
_entry.id   AF-A0A924WJV9-F1
#
_cell.length_a   1.000
_cell.length_b   1.000
_cell.length_c   1.000
_cell.angle_alpha   90.00
_cell.angle_beta   90.00
_cell.angle_gamma   90.00
#
_symmetry.space_group_name_H-M   'P 1'
#
loop_
_entity.id
_entity.type
_entity.pdbx_description
1 polymer ?
#
loop_
_entity_poly.entity_id
_entity_poly.type
_entity_poly.pdbx_seq_one_letter_code
_entity_poly.pdbx_strand_id
1 'polypeptide(L)'
;MQRLLLPLFVFVQISATVLAQAPGSTDASFGPNGIKNIPHYAWNIIPLSDNSFLTSGFETNLSEFLTYWKYKPDGSTDSTFGIDGKIVTA
;
A
#
# COMPACT_ATOMS: atom_id res chain seq x y z
N MET A 1 46.23 40.10 10.39
CA MET A 1 44.94 39.43 10.66
C MET A 1 44.48 38.77 9.36
N GLN A 2 44.75 37.48 9.19
CA GLN A 2 44.34 36.73 8.00
C GLN A 2 43.14 35.87 8.37
N ARG A 3 41.96 36.23 7.86
CA ARG A 3 40.70 35.51 8.09
C ARG A 3 40.74 34.22 7.27
N LEU A 4 40.88 33.09 7.96
CA LEU A 4 40.79 31.76 7.37
C LEU A 4 39.31 31.39 7.23
N LEU A 5 38.78 31.40 6.00
CA LEU A 5 37.46 30.86 5.67
C LEU A 5 37.60 29.36 5.42
N LEU A 6 37.10 28.52 6.33
CA LEU A 6 36.94 27.08 6.08
C LEU A 6 35.75 26.87 5.12
N PRO A 7 35.88 26.00 4.09
CA PRO A 7 34.70 25.53 3.36
C PRO A 7 33.91 24.58 4.26
N LEU A 8 32.64 24.89 4.48
CA LEU A 8 31.66 24.03 5.11
C LEU A 8 31.39 22.83 4.18
N PHE A 9 32.11 21.72 4.37
CA PHE A 9 31.76 20.45 3.74
C PHE A 9 30.47 19.93 4.39
N VAL A 10 29.33 20.21 3.74
CA VAL A 10 28.06 19.56 4.08
C VAL A 10 28.10 18.14 3.53
N PHE A 11 28.49 17.18 4.35
CA PHE A 11 28.23 15.77 4.08
C PHE A 11 26.77 15.48 4.45
N VAL A 12 25.87 15.52 3.47
CA VAL A 12 24.57 14.87 3.61
C VAL A 12 24.81 13.37 3.45
N GLN A 13 25.13 12.68 4.55
CA GLN A 13 24.94 11.24 4.63
C GLN A 13 23.42 11.01 4.66
N ILE A 14 22.81 10.80 3.50
CA ILE A 14 21.45 10.26 3.43
C ILE A 14 21.57 8.80 3.85
N SER A 15 21.51 8.55 5.16
CA SER A 15 21.35 7.20 5.66
C SER A 15 20.02 6.68 5.13
N ALA A 16 20.06 5.61 4.32
CA ALA A 16 18.87 4.96 3.76
C ALA A 16 17.87 4.48 4.84
N THR A 17 18.27 4.52 6.11
CA THR A 17 17.42 4.28 7.28
C THR A 17 16.39 5.37 7.55
N VAL A 18 16.54 6.59 7.02
CA VAL A 18 15.58 7.69 7.25
C VAL A 18 14.33 7.59 6.37
N LEU A 19 14.37 6.80 5.28
CA LEU A 19 13.23 6.56 4.39
C LEU A 19 12.56 5.19 4.58
N ALA A 20 13.22 4.28 5.31
CA ALA A 20 12.67 2.95 5.57
C ALA A 20 11.75 2.97 6.79
N GLN A 21 10.63 2.27 6.70
CA GLN A 21 9.75 2.06 7.85
C GLN A 21 10.50 1.33 8.97
N ALA A 22 10.26 1.72 10.22
CA ALA A 22 10.78 0.98 11.37
C ALA A 22 10.21 -0.45 11.35
N PRO A 23 11.01 -1.49 11.63
CA PRO A 23 10.51 -2.87 11.67
C PRO A 23 9.29 -2.99 12.60
N GLY A 24 8.22 -3.58 12.08
CA GLY A 24 6.95 -3.75 12.81
C GLY A 24 6.06 -2.51 12.92
N SER A 25 6.45 -1.37 12.34
CA SER A 25 5.54 -0.20 12.23
C SER A 25 4.49 -0.42 11.13
N THR A 26 3.34 0.27 11.23
CA THR A 26 2.29 0.25 10.20
C THR A 26 2.58 1.23 9.07
N ASP A 27 2.35 0.80 7.83
CA ASP A 27 2.62 1.61 6.64
C ASP A 27 1.59 2.74 6.54
N ALA A 28 1.96 3.95 6.94
CA ALA A 28 1.06 5.10 6.94
C ALA A 28 0.62 5.55 5.53
N SER A 29 1.25 5.05 4.46
CA SER A 29 0.80 5.28 3.09
C SER A 29 -0.37 4.37 2.68
N PHE A 30 -0.61 3.28 3.43
CA PHE A 30 -1.68 2.32 3.17
C PHE A 30 -2.96 2.68 3.93
N GLY A 31 -3.69 3.69 3.46
CA GLY A 31 -4.91 4.16 4.11
C GLY A 31 -4.70 4.68 5.55
N PRO A 32 -5.80 5.04 6.24
CA PRO A 32 -5.71 5.57 7.60
C PRO A 32 -5.10 4.57 8.57
N ASN A 33 -4.03 4.97 9.26
CA ASN A 33 -3.27 4.15 10.21
C ASN A 33 -2.66 2.87 9.62
N GLY A 34 -2.48 2.79 8.29
CA GLY A 34 -1.99 1.59 7.62
C GLY A 34 -3.04 0.49 7.48
N ILE A 35 -4.33 0.84 7.48
CA ILE A 35 -5.46 -0.10 7.46
C ILE A 35 -6.47 0.30 6.38
N LYS A 36 -6.88 -0.70 5.58
CA LYS A 36 -8.05 -0.63 4.70
C LYS A 36 -9.17 -1.49 5.27
N ASN A 37 -10.21 -0.83 5.78
CA ASN A 37 -11.45 -1.52 6.14
C ASN A 37 -12.22 -1.92 4.87
N ILE A 38 -12.69 -3.16 4.83
CA ILE A 38 -13.42 -3.73 3.70
C ILE A 38 -14.76 -4.32 4.18
N PRO A 39 -15.88 -4.05 3.47
CA PRO A 39 -17.21 -4.53 3.88
C PRO A 39 -17.53 -5.92 3.33
N HIS A 40 -16.53 -6.78 3.15
CA HIS A 40 -16.66 -8.11 2.57
C HIS A 40 -15.70 -9.10 3.23
N TYR A 41 -15.96 -10.39 3.03
CA TYR A 41 -15.10 -11.44 3.57
C TYR A 41 -13.97 -11.71 2.60
N ALA A 42 -12.74 -11.42 3.02
CA ALA A 42 -11.53 -11.75 2.27
C ALA A 42 -10.80 -12.92 2.95
N TRP A 43 -10.33 -13.87 2.15
CA TRP A 43 -9.58 -15.03 2.63
C TRP A 43 -8.10 -14.98 2.28
N ASN A 44 -7.79 -14.40 1.11
CA ASN A 44 -6.43 -14.33 0.59
C ASN A 44 -6.09 -12.91 0.14
N ILE A 45 -4.80 -12.60 0.16
CA ILE A 45 -4.20 -11.41 -0.43
C ILE A 45 -2.95 -11.81 -1.21
N ILE A 46 -2.78 -11.22 -2.38
CA ILE A 46 -1.62 -11.44 -3.25
C ILE A 46 -1.07 -10.07 -3.69
N PRO A 47 0.20 -9.75 -3.39
CA PRO A 47 0.88 -8.59 -3.95
C PRO A 47 1.22 -8.84 -5.43
N LEU A 48 1.06 -7.81 -6.25
CA LEU A 48 1.37 -7.83 -7.68
C LEU A 48 2.66 -7.06 -7.96
N SER A 49 3.20 -7.21 -9.17
CA SER A 49 4.46 -6.56 -9.58
C SER A 49 4.39 -5.03 -9.68
N ASP A 50 3.18 -4.46 -9.75
CA ASP A 50 2.91 -3.02 -9.78
C ASP A 50 2.69 -2.42 -8.37
N ASN A 51 3.03 -3.17 -7.31
CA ASN A 51 2.75 -2.86 -5.90
C ASN A 51 1.27 -2.75 -5.54
N SER A 52 0.37 -3.10 -6.45
CA SER A 52 -1.05 -3.28 -6.12
C SER A 52 -1.26 -4.66 -5.47
N PHE A 53 -2.48 -4.88 -4.96
CA PHE A 53 -2.83 -6.13 -4.29
C PHE A 53 -4.17 -6.62 -4.81
N LEU A 54 -4.29 -7.93 -5.00
CA LEU A 54 -5.57 -8.61 -5.20
C LEU A 54 -5.98 -9.31 -3.91
N THR A 55 -7.23 -9.15 -3.51
CA THR A 55 -7.86 -9.99 -2.49
C THR A 55 -8.95 -10.85 -3.14
N SER A 56 -9.24 -11.98 -2.51
CA SER A 56 -10.30 -12.89 -2.94
C SER A 56 -11.20 -13.29 -1.78
N GLY A 57 -12.48 -13.52 -2.06
CA GLY A 57 -13.45 -14.00 -1.09
C GLY A 57 -14.88 -13.86 -1.60
N PHE A 58 -15.81 -13.38 -0.79
CA PHE A 58 -17.22 -13.23 -1.18
C PHE A 58 -17.89 -12.02 -0.53
N GLU A 59 -18.97 -11.55 -1.17
CA GLU A 59 -19.87 -10.55 -0.60
C GLU A 59 -21.02 -11.25 0.13
N THR A 60 -21.49 -10.68 1.24
CA THR A 60 -22.56 -11.29 2.06
C THR A 60 -23.82 -11.61 1.25
N ASN A 61 -24.15 -10.80 0.25
CA ASN A 61 -25.30 -10.96 -0.64
C ASN A 61 -25.01 -11.77 -1.91
N LEU A 62 -23.78 -12.27 -2.08
CA LEU A 62 -23.29 -13.05 -3.23
C LEU A 62 -22.37 -14.18 -2.73
N SER A 63 -22.75 -14.86 -1.65
CA SER A 63 -21.89 -15.79 -0.91
C SER A 63 -21.46 -17.03 -1.69
N GLU A 64 -22.23 -17.40 -2.70
CA GLU A 64 -21.96 -18.50 -3.62
C GLU A 64 -20.93 -18.14 -4.70
N PHE A 65 -20.63 -16.86 -4.89
CA PHE A 65 -19.76 -16.37 -5.94
C PHE A 65 -18.41 -15.92 -5.39
N LEU A 66 -17.35 -16.42 -6.02
CA LEU A 66 -16.00 -15.92 -5.75
C LEU A 66 -15.88 -14.51 -6.32
N THR A 67 -15.42 -13.59 -5.47
CA THR A 67 -15.19 -12.19 -5.81
C THR A 67 -13.72 -11.85 -5.61
N TYR A 68 -13.18 -11.12 -6.57
CA TYR A 68 -11.83 -10.55 -6.52
C TYR A 68 -11.93 -9.04 -6.40
N TRP A 69 -11.16 -8.43 -5.51
CA TRP A 69 -11.01 -6.98 -5.40
C TRP A 69 -9.57 -6.57 -5.61
N LYS A 70 -9.35 -5.47 -6.34
CA LYS A 70 -8.02 -4.91 -6.53
C LYS A 70 -7.85 -3.62 -5.74
N TYR A 71 -6.73 -3.50 -5.05
CA TYR A 71 -6.32 -2.32 -4.29
C TYR A 71 -5.01 -1.78 -4.81
N LYS A 72 -4.89 -0.45 -4.86
CA LYS A 72 -3.68 0.27 -5.21
C LYS A 72 -2.63 0.18 -4.08
N PRO A 73 -1.38 0.60 -4.32
CA PRO A 73 -0.34 0.62 -3.29
C PRO A 73 -0.73 1.41 -2.03
N ASP A 74 -1.58 2.43 -2.17
CA ASP A 74 -2.08 3.25 -1.05
C ASP A 74 -3.30 2.63 -0.32
N GLY A 75 -3.70 1.41 -0.68
CA GLY A 75 -4.88 0.72 -0.12
C GLY A 75 -6.23 1.22 -0.65
N SER A 76 -6.25 2.23 -1.52
CA SER A 76 -7.48 2.66 -2.20
C SER A 76 -7.93 1.60 -3.22
N THR A 77 -9.23 1.54 -3.48
CA THR A 77 -9.79 0.58 -4.45
C THR A 77 -9.37 0.98 -5.86
N ASP A 78 -8.87 0.03 -6.65
CA ASP A 78 -8.55 0.26 -8.05
C ASP A 78 -9.81 0.09 -8.90
N SER A 79 -10.57 1.17 -9.07
CA SER A 79 -11.83 1.17 -9.83
C SER A 79 -11.69 0.82 -11.32
N THR A 80 -10.46 0.73 -11.84
CA THR A 80 -10.21 0.29 -13.22
C THR A 80 -10.22 -1.24 -13.37
N PHE A 81 -10.20 -1.97 -12.25
CA PHE A 81 -10.30 -3.42 -12.22
C PHE A 81 -11.77 -3.87 -12.20
N GLY A 82 -12.29 -4.34 -13.33
CA GLY A 82 -13.67 -4.81 -13.42
C GLY A 82 -14.69 -3.68 -13.19
N ILE A 83 -15.72 -3.96 -12.40
CA ILE A 83 -16.78 -2.99 -12.04
C ILE A 83 -16.55 -2.55 -10.60
N ASP A 84 -16.36 -1.26 -10.36
CA ASP A 84 -16.11 -0.68 -9.04
C ASP A 84 -14.92 -1.31 -8.29
N GLY A 85 -13.92 -1.78 -9.04
CA GLY A 85 -12.71 -2.40 -8.50
C GLY A 85 -12.85 -3.87 -8.11
N LYS A 86 -13.87 -4.55 -8.63
CA LYS A 86 -14.08 -5.99 -8.43
C LYS A 86 -14.52 -6.75 -9.67
N ILE A 87 -14.28 -8.06 -9.64
CA ILE A 87 -14.82 -9.05 -10.56
C ILE A 87 -15.54 -10.12 -9.73
N VAL A 88 -16.79 -10.41 -10.07
CA VAL A 88 -17.58 -11.51 -9.50
C VAL A 88 -17.61 -12.63 -10.52
N THR A 89 -17.17 -13.83 -10.14
CA THR A 89 -17.23 -15.01 -11.01
C THR A 89 -18.51 -15.78 -10.72
N ALA A 90 -19.44 -15.76 -11.67
CA ALA A 90 -20.69 -16.51 -11.64
C ALA A 90 -20.55 -17.94 -12.16
#